data_AF-A0A2E2PKZ3-F1
#
_entry.id   AF-A0A2E2PKZ3-F1
#
_cell.length_a   1.000
_cell.length_b   1.000
_cell.length_c   1.000
_cell.angle_alpha   90.00
_cell.angle_beta   90.00
_cell.angle_gamma   90.00
#
_symmetry.space_group_name_H-M   'P 1'
#
loop_
_entity.id
_entity.type
_entity.pdbx_description
1 polymer ?
#
loop_
_entity_poly.entity_id
_entity_poly.type
_entity_poly.pdbx_seq_one_letter_code
_entity_poly.pdbx_strand_id
1 'polypeptide(L)'
;FNLNSEEYICSGSKSKFEQEGVEITSYKREGNVFIQTVYGEEHLFKIIHETPGFVILAQTYEYPSIFTTIIDKVRKVYTEYYLISNEQTRSLPMVGQCMIR
;
A
#
# COMPACT_ATOMS: atom_id res chain seq x y z
N PHE A 1 1.26 10.62 23.83
CA PHE A 1 2.05 10.52 22.59
C PHE A 1 1.11 10.80 21.44
N ASN A 2 1.25 11.96 20.78
CA ASN A 2 0.44 12.29 19.61
C ASN A 2 0.91 11.37 18.48
N LEU A 3 0.12 10.36 18.16
CA LEU A 3 0.24 9.59 16.92
C LEU A 3 -0.23 10.53 15.82
N ASN A 4 0.68 11.32 15.27
CA ASN A 4 0.40 12.25 14.19
C ASN A 4 -0.37 11.49 13.10
N SER A 5 -1.52 12.04 12.69
CA SER A 5 -2.22 11.59 11.49
C SER A 5 -1.27 11.75 10.32
N GLU A 6 -0.74 10.65 9.80
CA GLU A 6 0.07 10.64 8.59
C GLU A 6 -0.84 10.35 7.40
N GLU A 7 -0.78 11.14 6.34
CA GLU A 7 -1.51 10.90 5.10
C GLU A 7 -0.54 10.78 3.93
N TYR A 8 -0.73 9.75 3.12
CA TYR A 8 0.03 9.50 1.91
C TYR A 8 -0.93 9.47 0.72
N ILE A 9 -0.65 10.26 -0.31
CA ILE A 9 -1.40 10.22 -1.58
C ILE A 9 -0.46 9.67 -2.63
N CYS A 10 -0.72 8.45 -3.09
CA CYS A 10 0.16 7.70 -3.96
C CYS A 10 -0.46 7.54 -5.35
N SER A 11 0.38 7.58 -6.38
CA SER A 11 -0.03 7.32 -7.77
C SER A 11 0.94 6.36 -8.45
N GLY A 12 0.40 5.34 -9.10
CA GLY A 12 1.17 4.25 -9.71
C GLY A 12 0.52 3.74 -10.99
N SER A 13 1.34 3.13 -11.85
CA SER A 13 0.85 2.56 -13.11
C SER A 13 0.31 1.16 -12.92
N LYS A 14 -0.88 0.88 -13.46
CA LYS A 14 -1.50 -0.45 -13.45
C LYS A 14 -0.87 -1.37 -14.49
N SER A 15 0.25 -1.98 -14.16
CA SER A 15 0.86 -3.00 -15.03
C SER A 15 0.18 -4.38 -14.96
N LYS A 16 -0.73 -4.60 -13.99
CA LYS A 16 -1.26 -5.94 -13.65
C LYS A 16 -2.34 -6.49 -14.60
N PHE A 17 -2.96 -5.69 -15.45
CA PHE A 17 -4.20 -6.11 -16.15
C PHE A 17 -4.30 -5.69 -17.62
N GLU A 18 -3.17 -5.42 -18.30
CA GLU A 18 -3.16 -5.01 -19.72
C GLU A 18 -4.00 -3.75 -20.04
N GLN A 19 -4.43 -3.00 -19.03
CA GLN A 19 -5.05 -1.69 -19.17
C GLN A 19 -4.05 -0.62 -18.80
N GLU A 20 -3.67 0.21 -19.78
CA GLU A 20 -2.95 1.44 -19.51
C GLU A 20 -3.77 2.32 -18.57
N GLY A 21 -3.20 2.70 -17.44
CA GLY A 21 -3.90 3.50 -16.46
C GLY A 21 -3.04 3.86 -15.25
N VAL A 22 -3.37 5.00 -14.65
CA VAL A 22 -2.83 5.44 -13.37
C VAL A 22 -3.87 5.17 -12.30
N GLU A 23 -3.48 4.48 -11.24
CA GLU A 23 -4.26 4.40 -10.01
C GLU A 23 -3.82 5.51 -9.07
N ILE A 24 -4.77 6.16 -8.41
CA ILE A 24 -4.51 7.09 -7.32
C ILE A 24 -5.14 6.51 -6.06
N THR A 25 -4.32 6.40 -5.02
CA THR A 25 -4.67 5.74 -3.77
C THR A 25 -4.20 6.60 -2.61
N SER A 26 -5.08 6.87 -1.65
CA SER A 26 -4.66 7.50 -0.38
C SER A 26 -4.45 6.45 0.70
N TYR A 27 -3.55 6.72 1.64
CA TYR A 27 -3.32 5.96 2.85
C TYR A 27 -3.34 6.92 4.03
N LYS A 28 -4.26 6.74 4.97
CA LYS A 28 -4.38 7.57 6.16
C LYS A 28 -4.10 6.74 7.40
N ARG A 29 -3.19 7.21 8.26
CA ARG A 29 -2.89 6.55 9.53
C ARG A 29 -3.98 6.84 10.56
N GLU A 30 -4.53 5.78 11.14
CA GLU A 30 -5.46 5.84 12.26
C GLU A 30 -4.94 4.92 13.38
N GLY A 31 -4.17 5.51 14.30
CA GLY A 31 -3.50 4.75 15.37
C GLY A 31 -2.46 3.76 14.83
N ASN A 32 -2.76 2.46 14.96
CA ASN A 32 -1.88 1.35 14.57
C ASN A 32 -2.25 0.71 13.22
N VAL A 33 -3.18 1.32 12.48
CA VAL A 33 -3.60 0.87 11.16
C VAL A 33 -3.51 2.00 10.14
N PHE A 34 -3.54 1.62 8.88
CA PHE A 34 -3.75 2.51 7.76
C PHE A 34 -5.08 2.20 7.09
N ILE A 35 -5.83 3.23 6.74
CA ILE A 35 -7.00 3.13 5.86
C ILE A 35 -6.53 3.54 4.47
N GLN A 36 -6.55 2.58 3.55
CA GLN A 36 -6.33 2.84 2.13
C GLN A 36 -7.66 3.21 1.49
N THR A 37 -7.72 4.28 0.71
CA THR A 37 -8.89 4.62 -0.12
C THR A 37 -8.52 4.57 -1.59
N VAL A 38 -9.20 3.73 -2.36
CA VAL A 38 -8.99 3.57 -3.81
C VAL A 38 -10.36 3.41 -4.48
N TYR A 39 -10.62 4.18 -5.53
CA TYR A 39 -11.94 4.23 -6.21
C TYR A 39 -13.15 4.47 -5.28
N GLY A 40 -12.94 5.09 -4.13
CA GLY A 40 -13.99 5.33 -3.13
C GLY A 40 -14.26 4.15 -2.18
N GLU A 41 -13.52 3.05 -2.32
CA GLU A 41 -13.54 1.92 -1.39
C GLU A 41 -12.44 2.07 -0.34
N GLU A 42 -12.74 1.67 0.90
CA GLU A 42 -11.79 1.69 2.01
C GLU A 42 -11.31 0.29 2.37
N HIS A 43 -10.00 0.17 2.55
CA HIS A 43 -9.34 -1.08 2.92
C HIS A 43 -8.44 -0.87 4.13
N LEU A 44 -8.56 -1.76 5.12
CA LEU A 44 -7.77 -1.68 6.34
C LEU A 44 -6.46 -2.44 6.21
N PHE A 45 -5.36 -1.73 6.48
CA PHE A 45 -4.00 -2.24 6.47
C PHE A 45 -3.39 -2.21 7.87
N LYS A 46 -2.79 -3.32 8.28
CA LYS A 46 -2.00 -3.37 9.51
C LYS A 46 -0.57 -2.96 9.23
N ILE A 47 0.04 -2.24 10.17
CA ILE A 47 1.48 -1.97 10.15
C ILE A 47 2.21 -3.24 10.56
N ILE A 48 2.96 -3.82 9.63
CA ILE A 48 3.80 -5.01 9.88
C ILE A 48 5.17 -4.60 10.40
N HIS A 49 5.72 -3.53 9.83
CA HIS A 49 7.00 -2.98 10.25
C HIS A 49 7.06 -1.49 9.93
N GLU A 50 7.66 -0.71 10.81
CA GLU A 50 7.82 0.72 10.61
C GLU A 50 9.18 1.19 11.12
N THR A 51 9.83 2.02 10.31
CA THR A 51 11.03 2.76 10.66
C THR A 51 10.83 4.23 10.28
N PRO A 52 11.73 5.15 10.69
CA PRO A 52 11.69 6.52 10.19
C PRO A 52 11.79 6.65 8.67
N GLY A 53 12.38 5.65 7.98
CA GLY A 53 12.61 5.70 6.54
C GLY A 53 11.54 5.00 5.70
N PHE A 54 10.80 4.03 6.26
CA PHE A 54 9.79 3.29 5.51
C PHE A 54 8.73 2.67 6.42
N VAL A 55 7.57 2.34 5.84
CA VAL A 55 6.52 1.54 6.48
C VAL A 55 6.10 0.38 5.57
N ILE A 56 5.90 -0.79 6.18
CA ILE A 56 5.36 -1.99 5.53
C ILE A 56 3.96 -2.24 6.09
N LEU A 57 3.00 -2.28 5.19
CA LEU A 57 1.60 -2.47 5.46
C LEU A 57 1.15 -3.80 4.87
N ALA A 58 0.26 -4.51 5.56
CA ALA A 58 -0.39 -5.69 4.98
C ALA A 58 -1.88 -5.74 5.27
N GLN A 59 -2.62 -6.20 4.27
CA GLN A 59 -4.01 -6.59 4.37
C GLN A 59 -4.11 -8.09 4.07
N THR A 60 -4.82 -8.81 4.93
CA THR A 60 -5.15 -10.22 4.73
C THR A 60 -6.63 -10.30 4.37
N TYR A 61 -6.95 -10.65 3.12
CA TYR A 61 -8.34 -10.88 2.70
C TYR A 61 -8.79 -12.27 3.19
N GLU A 62 -8.35 -13.31 2.47
CA GLU A 62 -8.56 -14.72 2.78
C GLU A 62 -7.22 -15.43 2.59
N TYR A 63 -6.70 -16.04 3.65
CA TYR A 63 -5.51 -16.89 3.54
C TYR A 63 -5.80 -17.99 2.50
N PRO A 64 -4.97 -18.17 1.47
CA PRO A 64 -3.53 -17.90 1.43
C PRO A 64 -3.10 -16.59 0.73
N SER A 65 -3.98 -15.60 0.58
CA SER A 65 -3.67 -14.33 -0.09
C SER A 65 -3.30 -13.19 0.87
N ILE A 66 -2.27 -12.42 0.51
CA ILE A 66 -1.79 -11.25 1.25
C ILE A 66 -1.54 -10.11 0.28
N PHE A 67 -2.11 -8.95 0.56
CA PHE A 67 -1.75 -7.70 -0.10
C PHE A 67 -0.76 -6.96 0.78
N THR A 68 0.37 -6.53 0.21
CA THR A 68 1.42 -5.82 0.94
C THR A 68 1.76 -4.52 0.24
N THR A 69 1.82 -3.44 1.01
CA THR A 69 2.28 -2.13 0.53
C THR A 69 3.55 -1.76 1.29
N ILE A 70 4.59 -1.34 0.56
CA ILE A 70 5.81 -0.75 1.13
C ILE A 70 5.83 0.71 0.72
N ILE A 71 5.90 1.62 1.68
CA ILE A 71 6.05 3.06 1.43
C ILE A 71 7.42 3.50 1.93
N ASP A 72 8.30 3.89 1.01
CA ASP A 72 9.58 4.54 1.30
C ASP A 72 9.32 6.03 1.55
N LYS A 73 9.39 6.43 2.83
CA LYS A 73 9.11 7.79 3.28
C LYS A 73 10.16 8.78 2.79
N VAL A 74 11.40 8.33 2.60
CA VAL A 74 12.53 9.17 2.18
C VAL A 74 12.48 9.44 0.69
N ARG A 75 12.31 8.37 -0.10
CA ARG A 75 12.28 8.46 -1.56
C ARG A 75 10.91 8.84 -2.11
N LYS A 76 9.88 8.81 -1.27
CA LYS A 76 8.50 9.11 -1.65
C LYS A 76 8.00 8.18 -2.76
N VAL A 77 8.33 6.90 -2.63
CA VAL A 77 7.98 5.83 -3.56
C VAL A 77 7.18 4.79 -2.79
N TYR A 78 6.20 4.18 -3.43
CA TYR A 78 5.54 3.00 -2.89
C TYR A 78 5.60 1.83 -3.85
N THR A 79 5.40 0.65 -3.29
CA THR A 79 5.27 -0.58 -4.04
C THR A 79 4.21 -1.47 -3.43
N GLU A 80 3.34 -2.00 -4.27
CA GLU A 80 2.27 -2.92 -3.86
C GLU A 80 2.45 -4.30 -4.49
N TYR A 81 2.30 -5.31 -3.65
CA TYR A 81 2.39 -6.71 -4.02
C TYR A 81 1.10 -7.43 -3.63
N TYR A 82 0.62 -8.28 -4.53
CA TYR A 82 -0.39 -9.28 -4.21
C TYR A 82 0.30 -10.64 -4.24
N LEU A 83 0.36 -11.28 -3.08
CA LEU A 83 1.02 -12.56 -2.84
C LEU A 83 -0.07 -13.60 -2.62
N ILE A 84 -0.07 -14.67 -3.42
CA ILE A 84 -0.96 -15.81 -3.24
C ILE A 84 -0.06 -16.99 -2.87
N SER A 85 -0.25 -17.63 -1.71
CA SER A 85 0.70 -18.65 -1.22
C SER A 85 0.52 -20.04 -1.82
N ASN A 86 -0.59 -20.34 -2.52
CA ASN A 86 -0.85 -21.66 -3.14
C ASN A 86 -0.32 -21.78 -4.58
N GLU A 87 0.00 -20.65 -5.20
CA GLU A 87 0.56 -20.57 -6.53
C GLU A 87 1.85 -19.75 -6.40
N GLN A 88 2.96 -20.13 -7.02
CA GLN A 88 4.18 -19.30 -7.01
C GLN A 88 4.01 -17.99 -7.82
N THR A 89 2.78 -17.55 -8.05
CA THR A 89 2.39 -16.35 -8.77
C THR A 89 2.49 -15.15 -7.85
N ARG A 90 3.61 -14.42 -8.01
CA ARG A 90 3.68 -13.02 -7.59
C ARG A 90 3.06 -12.19 -8.69
N SER A 91 2.04 -11.41 -8.36
CA SER A 91 1.58 -10.37 -9.28
C SER A 91 2.73 -9.39 -9.58
N LEU A 92 2.82 -8.84 -10.80
CA LEU A 92 3.74 -7.74 -11.07
C LEU A 92 3.49 -6.60 -10.08
N PRO A 93 4.54 -6.05 -9.43
CA PRO A 93 4.33 -4.99 -8.46
C PRO A 93 3.77 -3.74 -9.14
N MET A 94 2.80 -3.09 -8.49
CA MET A 94 2.52 -1.70 -8.81
C MET A 94 3.57 -0.85 -8.10
N VAL A 95 4.27 0.00 -8.85
CA VAL A 95 5.25 0.94 -8.32
C VAL A 95 4.79 2.34 -8.68
N GLY A 96 4.98 3.27 -7.76
CA GLY A 96 4.62 4.65 -8.02
C GLY A 96 5.20 5.63 -7.00
N GLN A 97 4.75 6.87 -7.07
CA GLN A 97 5.22 7.96 -6.22
C GLN A 97 4.15 8.33 -5.20
N CYS A 98 4.57 8.85 -4.05
CA CYS A 98 3.68 9.33 -3.01
C CYS A 98 3.97 10.79 -2.66
N MET A 99 2.93 11.53 -2.33
CA MET A 99 3.02 12.76 -1.57
C MET A 99 2.72 12.43 -0.11
N ILE A 100 3.56 12.90 0.81
CA ILE A 100 3.43 12.63 2.25
C ILE A 100 3.08 13.95 2.93
N ARG A 101 2.04 13.94 3.77
CA ARG A 101 1.50 15.11 4.47
C ARG A 101 1.51 14.89 5.98
#